data_AF-A0A6L5F5F6-F1
#
_entry.id   AF-A0A6L5F5F6-F1
#
_cell.length_a   1.000
_cell.length_b   1.000
_cell.length_c   1.000
_cell.angle_alpha   90.00
_cell.angle_beta   90.00
_cell.angle_gamma   90.00
#
_symmetry.space_group_name_H-M   'P 1'
#
loop_
_entity.id
_entity.type
_entity.pdbx_description
1 polymer ?
#
loop_
_entity_poly.entity_id
_entity_poly.type
_entity_poly.pdbx_seq_one_letter_code
_entity_poly.pdbx_strand_id
1 'polypeptide(L)'
;MSIPRETFDTLEYRFTKLDNFQLQLCHPRPGDTPQRHFLETRGPGVYHLAFAAPDVDESERAALESGLAILEKGRRQDGSGFTYFDTEDEIGVTLNIRTPT
;
A
#
# COMPACT_ATOMS: atom_id res chain seq x y z
N MET A 1 2.38 -10.44 11.23
CA MET A 1 3.54 -11.25 10.85
C MET A 1 4.52 -10.32 10.15
N SER A 2 5.69 -10.03 10.72
CA SER A 2 6.62 -9.07 10.10
C SER A 2 7.34 -9.75 8.95
N ILE A 3 7.09 -9.30 7.71
CA ILE A 3 7.80 -9.79 6.53
C ILE A 3 9.27 -9.33 6.64
N PRO A 4 10.26 -10.24 6.53
CA PRO A 4 11.67 -9.88 6.58
C PRO A 4 12.03 -8.83 5.53
N ARG A 5 12.91 -7.88 5.87
CA ARG A 5 13.32 -6.80 4.96
C ARG A 5 13.90 -7.32 3.64
N GLU A 6 14.61 -8.44 3.69
CA GLU A 6 15.19 -9.13 2.53
C GLU A 6 14.13 -9.54 1.48
N THR A 7 12.88 -9.72 1.90
CA THR A 7 11.77 -10.09 1.02
C THR A 7 11.28 -8.90 0.18
N PHE A 8 11.40 -7.66 0.68
CA PHE A 8 11.08 -6.45 -0.09
C PHE A 8 12.15 -6.10 -1.12
N ASP A 9 13.41 -6.51 -0.90
CA ASP A 9 14.50 -6.30 -1.87
C ASP A 9 14.28 -7.08 -3.19
N THR A 10 13.30 -7.99 -3.20
CA THR A 10 12.89 -8.75 -4.39
C THR A 10 11.87 -8.02 -5.27
N LEU A 11 11.33 -6.89 -4.82
CA LEU A 11 10.35 -6.11 -5.56
C LEU A 11 11.03 -5.11 -6.50
N GLU A 12 10.72 -5.19 -7.79
CA GLU A 12 11.19 -4.24 -8.77
C GLU A 12 10.09 -3.24 -9.12
N TYR A 13 10.37 -1.95 -8.93
CA TYR A 13 9.41 -0.89 -9.23
C TYR A 13 9.83 -0.06 -10.44
N ARG A 14 8.83 0.36 -11.22
CA ARG A 14 8.93 1.43 -12.21
C ARG A 14 7.76 2.37 -12.00
N PHE A 15 7.95 3.66 -12.18
CA PHE A 15 6.85 4.61 -12.03
C PHE A 15 6.94 5.72 -13.06
N THR A 16 5.78 6.32 -13.35
CA THR A 16 5.68 7.57 -14.08
C THR A 16 4.78 8.53 -13.31
N LYS A 17 5.13 9.82 -13.32
CA LYS A 17 4.32 10.88 -12.73
C LYS A 17 3.50 11.52 -13.84
N LEU A 18 2.21 11.58 -13.62
CA LEU A 18 1.26 12.34 -14.41
C LEU A 18 0.83 13.56 -13.58
N ASP A 19 0.09 14.48 -14.19
CA ASP A 19 -0.25 15.77 -13.56
C ASP A 19 -0.93 15.63 -12.19
N ASN A 20 -1.78 14.61 -12.02
CA ASN A 20 -2.61 14.42 -10.84
C ASN A 20 -2.36 13.12 -10.07
N PHE A 21 -1.57 12.17 -10.60
CA PHE A 21 -1.24 10.93 -9.90
C PHE A 21 0.07 10.31 -10.39
N GLN A 22 0.58 9.35 -9.63
CA GLN A 22 1.70 8.51 -10.03
C GLN A 22 1.17 7.12 -10.38
N LEU A 23 1.53 6.60 -11.55
CA LEU A 23 1.36 5.18 -11.85
C LEU A 23 2.64 4.44 -11.46
N GLN A 24 2.52 3.42 -10.61
CA GLN A 24 3.62 2.56 -10.19
C GLN A 24 3.36 1.13 -10.62
N LEU A 25 4.26 0.57 -11.42
CA LEU A 25 4.32 -0.84 -11.75
C LEU A 25 5.22 -1.55 -10.74
N CYS A 26 4.75 -2.69 -10.24
CA CYS A 26 5.49 -3.56 -9.34
C CYS A 26 5.66 -4.93 -10.01
N HIS A 27 6.90 -5.38 -10.16
CA HIS A 27 7.23 -6.73 -10.55
C HIS A 27 7.76 -7.49 -9.32
N PRO A 28 6.95 -8.38 -8.72
CA PRO A 28 7.41 -9.21 -7.62
C PRO A 28 8.19 -10.42 -8.14
N ARG A 29 9.49 -10.50 -7.82
CA ARG A 29 10.31 -11.70 -8.08
C ARG A 29 9.86 -12.86 -7.18
N PRO A 30 10.35 -14.10 -7.39
CA PRO A 30 10.05 -15.21 -6.48
C PRO A 30 10.38 -14.86 -5.03
N GLY A 31 9.42 -15.08 -4.13
CA GLY A 31 9.52 -14.72 -2.71
C GLY A 31 8.14 -14.55 -2.07
N ASP A 32 8.10 -14.52 -0.74
CA ASP A 32 6.86 -14.41 0.04
C ASP A 32 6.47 -12.93 0.26
N THR A 33 5.91 -12.30 -0.78
CA THR A 33 5.45 -10.90 -0.72
C THR A 33 3.94 -10.80 -0.98
N PRO A 34 3.25 -9.82 -0.38
CA PRO A 34 1.83 -9.59 -0.64
C PRO A 34 1.53 -9.35 -2.13
N GLN A 35 2.42 -8.65 -2.84
CA GLN A 35 2.30 -8.39 -4.28
C GLN A 35 2.42 -9.68 -5.10
N ARG A 36 3.28 -10.62 -4.68
CA ARG A 36 3.39 -11.94 -5.30
C ARG A 36 2.12 -12.76 -5.10
N HIS A 37 1.61 -12.82 -3.88
CA HIS A 37 0.35 -13.51 -3.57
C HIS A 37 -0.81 -12.94 -4.39
N PHE A 38 -0.92 -11.62 -4.50
CA PHE A 38 -1.91 -10.98 -5.36
C PHE A 38 -1.76 -11.39 -6.82
N LEU A 39 -0.55 -11.33 -7.37
CA LEU A 39 -0.29 -11.72 -8.76
C LEU A 39 -0.64 -13.19 -9.04
N GLU A 40 -0.37 -14.10 -8.10
CA GLU A 40 -0.64 -15.54 -8.26
C GLU A 40 -2.13 -15.88 -8.10
N THR A 41 -2.85 -15.18 -7.23
CA THR A 41 -4.26 -15.46 -6.93
C THR A 41 -5.25 -14.70 -7.81
N ARG A 42 -4.89 -13.49 -8.24
CA ARG A 42 -5.76 -12.59 -9.03
C ARG A 42 -5.24 -12.34 -10.44
N GLY A 43 -3.98 -12.62 -10.72
CA GLY A 43 -3.31 -12.21 -11.97
C GLY A 43 -2.84 -10.75 -11.95
N PRO A 44 -2.31 -10.23 -13.07
CA PRO A 44 -1.88 -8.84 -13.16
C PRO A 44 -3.06 -7.88 -13.00
N GLY A 45 -2.90 -6.83 -12.19
CA GLY A 45 -3.97 -5.87 -11.92
C GLY A 45 -3.55 -4.71 -11.03
N VAL A 46 -4.53 -3.87 -10.67
CA VAL A 46 -4.34 -2.79 -9.70
C VAL A 46 -4.29 -3.38 -8.30
N TYR A 47 -3.11 -3.36 -7.67
CA TYR A 47 -2.91 -3.91 -6.34
C TYR A 47 -3.44 -3.00 -5.21
N HIS A 48 -3.17 -1.69 -5.31
CA HIS A 48 -3.70 -0.72 -4.36
C HIS A 48 -3.85 0.68 -4.98
N LEU A 49 -4.65 1.53 -4.34
CA LEU A 49 -4.75 2.96 -4.61
C LEU A 49 -4.27 3.75 -3.39
N ALA A 50 -3.23 4.58 -3.58
CA ALA A 50 -2.60 5.32 -2.49
C ALA A 50 -2.94 6.82 -2.54
N PHE A 51 -3.33 7.37 -1.40
CA PHE A 51 -3.55 8.79 -1.16
C PHE A 51 -2.40 9.38 -0.35
N ALA A 52 -1.80 10.45 -0.86
CA ALA A 52 -0.79 11.20 -0.12
C ALA A 52 -1.47 12.10 0.92
N ALA A 53 -1.14 11.92 2.19
CA ALA A 53 -1.75 12.62 3.31
C ALA A 53 -0.71 13.46 4.06
N PRO A 54 -0.89 14.79 4.20
CA PRO A 54 0.03 15.64 4.95
C PRO A 54 0.26 15.16 6.39
N ASP A 55 -0.81 14.67 7.02
CA ASP A 55 -0.78 13.98 8.32
C ASP A 55 -1.40 12.59 8.15
N VAL A 56 -0.57 11.56 8.25
CA VAL A 56 -0.99 10.16 8.05
C VAL A 56 -1.75 9.64 9.27
N ASP A 57 -1.47 10.15 10.47
CA ASP A 57 -2.13 9.69 11.69
C ASP A 57 -3.53 10.31 11.83
N GLU A 58 -3.67 11.59 11.47
CA GLU A 58 -4.99 12.22 11.33
C GLU A 58 -5.85 11.50 10.29
N SER A 59 -5.26 11.19 9.13
CA SER A 59 -5.98 10.50 8.05
C SER A 59 -6.32 9.05 8.40
N GLU A 60 -5.44 8.35 9.13
CA GLU A 60 -5.72 7.01 9.66
C GLU A 60 -6.92 7.05 10.62
N ARG A 61 -6.95 8.02 11.54
CA ARG A 61 -8.06 8.19 12.47
C ARG A 61 -9.37 8.47 11.74
N ALA A 62 -9.37 9.36 10.75
CA ALA A 62 -10.56 9.64 9.96
C ALA A 62 -11.06 8.38 9.20
N ALA A 63 -10.15 7.59 8.65
CA ALA A 63 -10.48 6.33 7.99
C ALA A 63 -11.12 5.31 8.97
N LEU A 64 -10.56 5.15 10.16
CA LEU A 64 -11.13 4.31 11.22
C LEU A 64 -12.51 4.79 11.66
N GLU A 65 -12.70 6.11 11.85
CA GLU A 65 -13.98 6.72 12.19
C GLU A 65 -15.04 6.51 11.10
N SER A 66 -14.62 6.37 9.84
CA SER A 66 -15.51 6.03 8.72
C SER A 66 -15.83 4.53 8.60
N GLY A 67 -15.24 3.69 9.44
CA GLY A 67 -15.49 2.25 9.49
C GLY A 67 -14.47 1.38 8.73
N LEU A 68 -13.40 1.95 8.18
CA LEU A 68 -12.36 1.16 7.52
C LEU A 68 -11.52 0.40 8.55
N ALA A 69 -11.22 -0.86 8.27
CA ALA A 69 -10.29 -1.66 9.07
C ALA A 69 -8.85 -1.52 8.57
N ILE A 70 -7.87 -1.53 9.47
CA ILE A 70 -6.45 -1.50 9.11
C ILE A 70 -6.00 -2.92 8.74
N LEU A 71 -5.42 -3.07 7.55
CA LEU A 71 -4.78 -4.29 7.09
C LEU A 71 -3.33 -4.38 7.56
N GLU A 72 -2.55 -3.32 7.27
CA GLU A 72 -1.13 -3.24 7.63
C GLU A 72 -0.73 -1.77 7.76
N LYS A 73 0.19 -1.46 8.67
CA LYS A 73 0.77 -0.13 8.76
C LYS A 73 2.24 -0.13 9.15
N GLY A 74 2.94 0.88 8.67
CA GLY A 74 4.30 1.22 9.08
C GLY A 74 4.37 2.68 9.50
N ARG A 75 5.02 2.96 10.63
CA ARG A 75 5.29 4.32 11.12
C ARG A 75 6.74 4.45 11.53
N ARG A 76 7.36 5.57 11.18
CA ARG A 76 8.69 5.98 11.64
C ARG A 76 8.57 6.88 12.86
N GLN A 77 9.69 7.13 13.55
CA GLN A 77 9.73 7.98 14.73
C GLN A 77 9.34 9.44 14.45
N ASP A 78 9.51 9.89 13.21
CA ASP A 78 9.12 11.23 12.74
C ASP A 78 7.64 11.33 12.32
N GLY A 79 6.85 10.28 12.55
CA GLY A 79 5.43 10.23 12.16
C GLY A 79 5.19 9.89 10.68
N SER A 80 6.23 9.87 9.84
CA SER A 80 6.07 9.46 8.44
C SER A 80 5.80 7.96 8.31
N GLY A 81 5.06 7.56 7.28
CA GLY A 81 4.70 6.17 7.09
C GLY A 81 3.54 5.94 6.13
N PHE A 82 2.89 4.78 6.29
CA PHE A 82 1.79 4.35 5.46
C PHE A 82 0.81 3.44 6.23
N THR A 83 -0.45 3.43 5.82
CA THR A 83 -1.48 2.50 6.31
C THR A 83 -2.27 1.95 5.14
N TYR A 84 -2.33 0.63 5.03
CA TYR A 84 -3.23 -0.10 4.14
C TYR A 84 -4.51 -0.45 4.90
N PHE A 85 -5.64 -0.36 4.21
CA PHE A 85 -6.95 -0.71 4.75
C PHE A 85 -7.51 -1.97 4.11
N ASP A 86 -8.18 -2.78 4.92
CA ASP A 86 -8.84 -4.00 4.48
C ASP A 86 -10.13 -3.64 3.73
N THR A 87 -9.98 -3.42 2.42
CA THR A 87 -11.00 -2.81 1.56
C THR A 87 -11.18 -3.53 0.24
N GLU A 88 -10.36 -4.56 -0.05
CA GLU A 88 -10.42 -5.29 -1.31
C GLU A 88 -11.78 -5.96 -1.51
N ASP A 89 -12.29 -6.66 -0.49
CA ASP A 89 -13.54 -7.41 -0.61
C ASP A 89 -14.78 -6.51 -0.74
N GLU A 90 -14.75 -5.31 -0.15
CA GLU A 90 -15.88 -4.37 -0.18
C GLU A 90 -15.83 -3.38 -1.36
N ILE A 91 -14.64 -2.91 -1.73
CA ILE A 91 -14.43 -1.81 -2.69
C ILE A 91 -13.76 -2.30 -4.00
N GLY A 92 -13.22 -3.52 -4.00
CA GLY A 92 -12.51 -4.10 -5.14
C GLY A 92 -11.04 -3.69 -5.25
N VAL A 93 -10.53 -2.88 -4.32
CA VAL A 93 -9.13 -2.46 -4.26
C VAL A 93 -8.71 -2.12 -2.84
N THR A 94 -7.46 -2.45 -2.48
CA THR A 94 -6.86 -2.03 -1.22
C THR A 94 -6.57 -0.54 -1.25
N LEU A 95 -7.18 0.22 -0.33
CA LEU A 95 -6.87 1.63 -0.12
C LEU A 95 -5.62 1.78 0.76
N ASN A 96 -4.82 2.79 0.44
CA ASN A 96 -3.62 3.14 1.18
C ASN A 96 -3.58 4.64 1.46
N ILE A 97 -3.16 5.03 2.67
CA ILE A 97 -2.68 6.39 2.95
C ILE A 97 -1.17 6.34 3.19
N ARG A 98 -0.47 7.38 2.75
CA ARG A 98 0.98 7.49 2.94
C ARG A 98 1.45 8.94 3.06
N THR A 99 2.62 9.12 3.65
CA THR A 99 3.31 10.41 3.61
C THR A 99 3.63 10.81 2.15
N PRO A 100 3.47 12.09 1.77
CA PRO A 100 3.90 12.62 0.49
C PRO A 100 5.39 12.37 0.22
N THR A 101 5.73 12.22 -1.06
CA THR A 101 7.09 11.91 -1.56
C THR A 101 7.50 12.89 -2.64
#